data_AF-F1A0C3-F1
#
_entry.id   AF-F1A0C3-F1
#
_cell.length_a   1.000
_cell.length_b   1.000
_cell.length_c   1.000
_cell.angle_alpha   90.00
_cell.angle_beta   90.00
_cell.angle_gamma   90.00
#
_symmetry.space_group_name_H-M   'P 1'
#
loop_
_entity.id
_entity.type
_entity.pdbx_description
1 polymer ?
#
loop_
_entity_poly.entity_id
_entity_poly.type
_entity_poly.pdbx_seq_one_letter_code
_entity_poly.pdbx_strand_id
1 'polypeptide(L)'
;MNFSVEEKTLLGIGILDIFLILLFLLHFIIIYNISKKKCNNLGDVKLKNAGEEDQYDGFNKDKKDGKKKYEFIEFKNRRNHMAIFIESVAALVIFELLVLALVMFDKLHIAAGIIIMYVVAAVHWISLVIPSKPQAILNTIEMPAAKKWLERNKLKIHNFRENMVYWFGLFVILCAILALTIVLEGTCEDQLSFIDSRIIRKYLTPTCAATGFPCYVYLTLNQSPHNSIIANFHTSLEKGDKVPTPICKYDTTSISATNGSISNYQFSASGNYYEMPLEVIRYVNWVHLENLQPNTTYYFRCGSDENGYSEERKFKTQTDDPNQSYSFVVSGDVDVTENSVMVSKVAASQSPDFAMVGGDLAYDHAQYTCYRIVDKWLNHWQTKMITPDGFYIPLVASIGNHEVIGDYGASRDRIPFFVRYFPQVTKSTDPGKNNVDDRPTYNTINIGGPTGTVIFNLDSGHAATLEEQSSWMDQKLSSEFNSTQLRFSLYHVPMYPTIREYENPKSKALRESWLSIFDKYHFNIGFENHDHAYKRTHPLFNDQVVNDTSKKSTVYIGDGSWGTGTRPLPYSGLKWYQSFSKSAHYISSITINTNKKLIEFKSLDENGDIFDEGNIPY
;
A
#
# COMPACT_ATOMS: atom_id res chain seq x y z
N MET A 1 -20.55 -21.65 5.02
CA MET A 1 -20.50 -20.28 4.49
C MET A 1 -19.05 -19.96 4.18
N ASN A 2 -18.70 -19.72 2.92
CA ASN A 2 -17.37 -19.26 2.55
C ASN A 2 -17.35 -17.74 2.73
N PHE A 3 -16.93 -17.28 3.90
CA PHE A 3 -16.67 -15.86 4.12
C PHE A 3 -15.59 -15.36 3.15
N SER A 4 -15.73 -14.12 2.66
CA SER A 4 -14.70 -13.43 1.88
C SER A 4 -13.42 -13.26 2.71
N VAL A 5 -12.32 -12.86 2.06
CA VAL A 5 -11.06 -12.61 2.78
C VAL A 5 -11.23 -11.43 3.74
N GLU A 6 -11.91 -10.36 3.31
CA GLU A 6 -12.24 -9.20 4.15
C GLU A 6 -13.17 -9.59 5.31
N GLU A 7 -14.17 -10.44 5.07
CA GLU A 7 -15.08 -10.93 6.12
C GLU A 7 -14.36 -11.82 7.13
N LYS A 8 -13.43 -12.69 6.69
CA LYS A 8 -12.59 -13.50 7.60
C LYS A 8 -11.64 -12.65 8.42
N THR A 9 -11.08 -11.60 7.82
CA THR A 9 -10.22 -10.63 8.47
C THR A 9 -10.99 -9.80 9.49
N LEU A 10 -12.14 -9.24 9.13
CA LEU A 10 -13.02 -8.51 10.05
C LEU A 10 -13.55 -9.41 11.16
N LEU A 11 -13.86 -10.68 10.86
CA LEU A 11 -14.22 -11.67 11.86
C LEU A 11 -13.03 -12.01 12.75
N GLY A 12 -11.82 -12.10 12.21
CA GLY A 12 -10.60 -12.34 12.98
C GLY A 12 -10.27 -11.20 13.93
N ILE A 13 -10.30 -9.95 13.45
CA ILE A 13 -10.08 -8.74 14.25
C ILE A 13 -11.22 -8.63 15.25
N GLY A 14 -12.47 -8.84 14.83
CA GLY A 14 -13.62 -8.87 15.71
C GLY A 14 -13.49 -9.94 16.80
N ILE A 15 -13.01 -11.15 16.48
CA ILE A 15 -12.74 -12.21 17.45
C ILE A 15 -11.61 -11.82 18.39
N LEU A 16 -10.53 -11.18 17.89
CA LEU A 16 -9.42 -10.72 18.72
C LEU A 16 -9.86 -9.58 19.65
N ASP A 17 -10.60 -8.60 19.13
CA ASP A 17 -11.16 -7.49 19.89
C ASP A 17 -12.15 -8.01 20.92
N ILE A 18 -13.03 -8.94 20.54
CA ILE A 18 -13.93 -9.64 21.47
C ILE A 18 -13.11 -10.42 22.51
N PHE A 19 -12.04 -11.12 22.13
CA PHE A 19 -11.19 -11.86 23.05
C PHE A 19 -10.45 -10.93 24.02
N LEU A 20 -9.92 -9.80 23.54
CA LEU A 20 -9.29 -8.76 24.35
C LEU A 20 -10.33 -8.14 25.28
N ILE A 21 -11.50 -7.75 24.78
CA ILE A 21 -12.62 -7.25 25.57
C ILE A 21 -13.05 -8.27 26.62
N LEU A 22 -13.14 -9.56 26.29
CA LEU A 22 -13.49 -10.63 27.22
C LEU A 22 -12.39 -10.86 28.26
N LEU A 23 -11.11 -10.79 27.89
CA LEU A 23 -9.98 -10.78 28.81
C LEU A 23 -10.05 -9.60 29.77
N PHE A 24 -10.34 -8.39 29.25
CA PHE A 24 -10.51 -7.17 30.02
C PHE A 24 -11.77 -7.21 30.90
N LEU A 25 -12.86 -7.86 30.48
CA LEU A 25 -14.09 -8.05 31.25
C LEU A 25 -13.92 -9.11 32.35
N LEU A 26 -13.29 -10.24 32.04
CA LEU A 26 -12.91 -11.24 33.04
C LEU A 26 -11.98 -10.61 34.09
N HIS A 27 -11.03 -9.80 33.63
CA HIS A 27 -10.15 -9.00 34.44
C HIS A 27 -10.91 -7.98 35.31
N PHE A 28 -11.89 -7.27 34.75
CA PHE A 28 -12.80 -6.36 35.46
C PHE A 28 -13.55 -7.10 36.58
N ILE A 29 -14.09 -8.28 36.30
CA ILE A 29 -14.81 -9.11 37.27
C ILE A 29 -13.89 -9.55 38.41
N ILE A 30 -12.66 -9.97 38.11
CA ILE A 30 -11.68 -10.40 39.12
C ILE A 30 -11.29 -9.23 40.03
N ILE A 31 -10.88 -8.08 39.47
CA ILE A 31 -10.51 -6.93 40.29
C ILE A 31 -11.71 -6.39 41.05
N TYR A 32 -12.88 -6.27 40.42
CA TYR A 32 -14.10 -5.84 41.09
C TYR A 32 -14.43 -6.72 42.28
N ASN A 33 -14.37 -8.05 42.13
CA ASN A 33 -14.68 -8.97 43.23
C ASN A 33 -13.64 -8.93 44.35
N ILE A 34 -12.35 -8.78 44.02
CA ILE A 34 -11.28 -8.62 45.01
C ILE A 34 -11.44 -7.30 45.78
N SER A 35 -11.68 -6.19 45.06
CA SER A 35 -11.89 -4.86 45.64
C SER A 35 -13.19 -4.80 46.45
N LYS A 36 -14.28 -5.40 45.97
CA LYS A 36 -15.57 -5.50 46.68
C LYS A 36 -15.46 -6.32 47.96
N LYS A 37 -14.80 -7.48 47.94
CA LYS A 37 -14.56 -8.31 49.12
C LYS A 37 -13.72 -7.55 50.18
N LYS A 38 -12.71 -6.80 49.75
CA LYS A 38 -11.85 -5.99 50.64
C LYS A 38 -12.55 -4.72 51.14
N CYS A 39 -13.33 -4.04 50.32
CA CYS A 39 -14.17 -2.90 50.73
C CYS A 39 -15.26 -3.30 51.72
N ASN A 40 -15.89 -4.47 51.56
CA ASN A 40 -16.86 -4.99 52.54
C ASN A 40 -16.20 -5.24 53.90
N ASN A 41 -14.98 -5.79 53.93
CA ASN A 41 -14.21 -5.96 55.17
C ASN A 41 -13.72 -4.63 55.78
N LEU A 42 -13.66 -3.55 55.00
CA LEU A 42 -13.35 -2.19 55.44
C LEU A 42 -14.61 -1.41 55.86
N GLY A 43 -15.79 -1.75 55.34
CA GLY A 43 -17.06 -1.10 55.66
C GLY A 43 -17.53 -1.34 57.10
N ASP A 44 -17.11 -2.46 57.70
CA ASP A 44 -17.28 -2.71 59.14
C ASP A 44 -16.22 -2.02 60.00
N VAL A 45 -15.16 -1.48 59.40
CA VAL A 45 -14.31 -0.48 60.05
C VAL A 45 -15.05 0.85 59.95
N LYS A 46 -16.03 1.06 60.83
CA LYS A 46 -16.19 2.42 61.37
C LYS A 46 -14.81 2.78 61.89
N LEU A 47 -14.10 3.65 61.16
CA LEU A 47 -13.00 4.41 61.73
C LEU A 47 -13.62 5.26 62.84
N LYS A 48 -13.82 4.63 64.00
CA LYS A 48 -14.03 5.33 65.26
C LYS A 48 -12.85 6.29 65.35
N ASN A 49 -13.22 7.57 65.43
CA ASN A 49 -12.39 8.69 65.81
C ASN A 49 -11.00 8.27 66.30
N ALA A 50 -9.96 8.64 65.56
CA ALA A 50 -8.62 8.75 66.14
C ALA A 50 -8.64 9.90 67.15
N GLY A 51 -9.21 9.63 68.33
CA GLY A 51 -9.55 10.60 69.34
C GLY A 51 -10.19 9.93 70.54
N GLU A 52 -9.57 8.86 71.04
CA GLU A 52 -9.69 8.38 72.41
C GLU A 52 -8.37 7.66 72.71
N GLU A 53 -7.39 8.44 73.19
CA GLU A 53 -6.29 7.92 73.98
C GLU A 53 -6.87 7.41 75.30
N ASP A 54 -6.60 6.15 75.64
CA ASP A 54 -6.40 5.81 77.03
C ASP A 54 -4.90 5.99 77.33
N GLN A 55 -4.63 7.08 78.04
CA GLN A 55 -3.51 7.37 78.93
C GLN A 55 -2.08 7.38 78.36
N TYR A 56 -1.58 8.60 78.11
CA TYR A 56 -0.31 9.04 78.70
C TYR A 56 -0.42 10.53 79.12
N ASP A 57 -0.22 10.78 80.41
CA ASP A 57 -0.32 12.08 81.07
C ASP A 57 0.69 13.11 80.55
N GLY A 58 0.22 14.37 80.43
CA GLY A 58 1.04 15.57 80.64
C GLY A 58 1.46 16.36 79.39
N PHE A 59 0.64 17.33 78.97
CA PHE A 59 0.93 18.77 79.12
C PHE A 59 -0.11 19.61 78.36
N ASN A 60 -0.66 20.57 79.09
CA ASN A 60 -1.65 21.54 78.64
C ASN A 60 -0.99 22.66 77.81
N LYS A 61 -1.55 23.05 76.65
CA LYS A 61 -1.72 24.46 76.22
C LYS A 61 -2.52 24.60 74.91
N ASP A 62 -3.67 25.24 75.09
CA ASP A 62 -4.35 26.20 74.22
C ASP A 62 -5.04 25.78 72.90
N LYS A 63 -6.36 25.98 72.93
CA LYS A 63 -7.38 25.90 71.88
C LYS A 63 -7.07 26.79 70.67
N LYS A 64 -7.41 26.32 69.46
CA LYS A 64 -8.55 26.83 68.63
C LYS A 64 -8.63 26.13 67.26
N ASP A 65 -9.86 26.02 66.78
CA ASP A 65 -10.33 25.56 65.46
C ASP A 65 -10.41 24.06 65.16
N GLY A 66 -11.61 23.54 65.43
CA GLY A 66 -12.46 23.00 64.37
C GLY A 66 -11.86 21.90 63.50
N LYS A 67 -11.99 20.66 63.97
CA LYS A 67 -11.93 19.39 63.21
C LYS A 67 -11.74 19.60 61.70
N LYS A 68 -10.49 19.51 61.23
CA LYS A 68 -10.24 19.13 59.83
C LYS A 68 -10.82 17.72 59.65
N LYS A 69 -12.04 17.66 59.12
CA LYS A 69 -12.59 16.43 58.53
C LYS A 69 -11.64 16.06 57.39
N TYR A 70 -10.81 15.05 57.61
CA TYR A 70 -10.17 14.36 56.51
C TYR A 70 -11.25 13.52 55.82
N GLU A 71 -12.01 14.15 54.91
CA GLU A 71 -12.85 13.39 53.98
C GLU A 71 -11.94 12.57 53.07
N PHE A 72 -12.26 11.28 52.96
CA PHE A 72 -11.53 10.29 52.18
C PHE A 72 -11.63 10.65 50.68
N ILE A 73 -10.66 11.40 50.15
CA ILE A 73 -10.53 11.62 48.71
C ILE A 73 -9.71 10.46 48.17
N GLU A 74 -10.39 9.35 47.91
CA GLU A 74 -9.99 8.53 46.77
C GLU A 74 -11.25 8.08 46.06
N PHE A 75 -12.32 7.68 46.78
CA PHE A 75 -13.62 7.41 46.15
C PHE A 75 -14.80 7.68 47.10
N LYS A 76 -15.57 8.75 46.85
CA LYS A 76 -16.69 9.23 47.70
C LYS A 76 -17.85 8.22 47.90
N ASN A 77 -17.99 7.21 47.03
CA ASN A 77 -19.00 6.14 47.06
C ASN A 77 -18.54 5.00 46.11
N ARG A 78 -18.96 3.74 46.37
CA ARG A 78 -18.83 2.55 45.48
C ARG A 78 -19.13 2.84 44.01
N ARG A 79 -20.10 3.71 43.68
CA ARG A 79 -20.39 4.11 42.29
C ARG A 79 -19.29 4.95 41.64
N ASN A 80 -18.66 5.87 42.39
CA ASN A 80 -17.58 6.72 41.88
C ASN A 80 -16.26 5.94 41.74
N HIS A 81 -16.00 4.96 42.62
CA HIS A 81 -14.89 4.02 42.44
C HIS A 81 -15.05 3.19 41.17
N MET A 82 -16.25 2.67 40.93
CA MET A 82 -16.48 1.84 39.76
C MET A 82 -16.32 2.64 38.46
N ALA A 83 -16.85 3.86 38.41
CA ALA A 83 -16.69 4.75 37.25
C ALA A 83 -15.23 5.09 36.97
N ILE A 84 -14.49 5.60 37.97
CA ILE A 84 -13.07 5.99 37.78
C ILE A 84 -12.20 4.77 37.45
N PHE A 85 -12.49 3.60 38.03
CA PHE A 85 -11.79 2.36 37.71
C PHE A 85 -12.06 1.91 36.26
N ILE A 86 -13.33 1.98 35.81
CA ILE A 86 -13.70 1.65 34.42
C ILE A 86 -13.00 2.61 33.45
N GLU A 87 -13.04 3.91 33.71
CA GLU A 87 -12.39 4.93 32.87
C GLU A 87 -10.88 4.71 32.80
N SER A 88 -10.24 4.39 33.94
CA SER A 88 -8.81 4.14 34.00
C SER A 88 -8.42 2.89 33.19
N VAL A 89 -9.15 1.78 33.36
CA VAL A 89 -8.88 0.55 32.60
C VAL A 89 -9.12 0.77 31.11
N ALA A 90 -10.21 1.43 30.73
CA ALA A 90 -10.49 1.75 29.33
C ALA A 90 -9.36 2.60 28.71
N ALA A 91 -8.85 3.59 29.44
CA ALA A 91 -7.71 4.39 28.99
C ALA A 91 -6.43 3.56 28.82
N LEU A 92 -6.16 2.61 29.72
CA LEU A 92 -5.04 1.67 29.55
C LEU A 92 -5.23 0.84 28.28
N VAL A 93 -6.41 0.22 28.09
CA VAL A 93 -6.69 -0.61 26.90
C VAL A 93 -6.43 0.17 25.62
N ILE A 94 -6.97 1.38 25.52
CA ILE A 94 -6.79 2.24 24.35
C ILE A 94 -5.30 2.55 24.14
N PHE A 95 -4.58 2.88 25.21
CA PHE A 95 -3.14 3.15 25.13
C PHE A 95 -2.34 1.93 24.64
N GLU A 96 -2.60 0.75 25.20
CA GLU A 96 -1.94 -0.50 24.82
C GLU A 96 -2.25 -0.86 23.37
N LEU A 97 -3.51 -0.70 22.92
CA LEU A 97 -3.90 -0.92 21.52
C LEU A 97 -3.20 0.06 20.57
N LEU A 98 -3.04 1.32 20.97
CA LEU A 98 -2.30 2.31 20.17
C LEU A 98 -0.82 1.92 20.03
N VAL A 99 -0.16 1.53 21.12
CA VAL A 99 1.24 1.09 21.07
C VAL A 99 1.38 -0.20 20.24
N LEU A 100 0.46 -1.13 20.39
CA LEU A 100 0.41 -2.35 19.59
C LEU A 100 0.29 -2.03 18.10
N ALA A 101 -0.64 -1.14 17.71
CA ALA A 101 -0.81 -0.72 16.32
C ALA A 101 0.48 -0.10 15.74
N LEU A 102 1.21 0.69 16.53
CA LEU A 102 2.50 1.24 16.10
C LEU A 102 3.55 0.15 15.86
N VAL A 103 3.57 -0.91 16.66
CA VAL A 103 4.47 -2.07 16.43
C VAL A 103 4.01 -2.89 15.23
N MET A 104 2.70 -3.10 15.07
CA MET A 104 2.14 -3.89 13.96
C MET A 104 2.57 -3.37 12.59
N PHE A 105 2.61 -2.04 12.42
CA PHE A 105 2.93 -1.39 11.15
C PHE A 105 4.37 -0.81 11.08
N ASP A 106 5.31 -1.40 11.84
CA ASP A 106 6.73 -1.03 11.89
C ASP A 106 6.98 0.47 12.18
N LYS A 107 6.05 1.16 12.85
CA LYS A 107 6.22 2.56 13.29
C LYS A 107 6.94 2.66 14.63
N LEU A 108 6.98 1.58 15.39
CA LEU A 108 7.69 1.46 16.66
C LEU A 108 8.41 0.12 16.72
N HIS A 109 9.71 0.15 17.06
CA HIS A 109 10.48 -1.08 17.23
C HIS A 109 9.86 -1.99 18.30
N ILE A 110 9.73 -3.29 18.00
CA ILE A 110 9.05 -4.27 18.87
C ILE A 110 9.53 -4.24 20.32
N ALA A 111 10.84 -4.19 20.56
CA ALA A 111 11.39 -4.15 21.91
C ALA A 111 10.98 -2.89 22.68
N ALA A 112 10.91 -1.73 22.01
CA ALA A 112 10.46 -0.49 22.62
C ALA A 112 8.97 -0.55 22.94
N GLY A 113 8.16 -1.08 22.01
CA GLY A 113 6.74 -1.35 22.23
C GLY A 113 6.50 -2.23 23.45
N ILE A 114 7.15 -3.40 23.52
CA ILE A 114 7.04 -4.33 24.66
C ILE A 114 7.41 -3.63 25.97
N ILE A 115 8.52 -2.88 26.02
CA ILE A 115 8.94 -2.17 27.24
C ILE A 115 7.90 -1.13 27.66
N ILE A 116 7.41 -0.31 26.73
CA ILE A 116 6.41 0.74 27.02
C ILE A 116 5.13 0.09 27.56
N MET A 117 4.60 -0.89 26.85
CA MET A 117 3.39 -1.64 27.23
C MET A 117 3.56 -2.30 28.61
N TYR A 118 4.70 -2.95 28.85
CA TYR A 118 4.98 -3.58 30.15
C TYR A 118 5.06 -2.57 31.30
N VAL A 119 5.76 -1.46 31.10
CA VAL A 119 5.92 -0.43 32.14
C VAL A 119 4.58 0.23 32.43
N VAL A 120 3.82 0.61 31.40
CA VAL A 120 2.53 1.28 31.57
C VAL A 120 1.51 0.34 32.20
N ALA A 121 1.38 -0.90 31.71
CA ALA A 121 0.56 -1.92 32.33
C ALA A 121 0.97 -2.16 33.79
N ALA A 122 2.27 -2.30 34.11
CA ALA A 122 2.74 -2.52 35.48
C ALA A 122 2.45 -1.32 36.41
N VAL A 123 2.72 -0.10 35.96
CA VAL A 123 2.45 1.13 36.73
C VAL A 123 0.95 1.31 36.98
N HIS A 124 0.15 1.10 35.94
CA HIS A 124 -1.31 1.14 36.03
C HIS A 124 -1.82 0.09 37.02
N TRP A 125 -1.33 -1.16 36.88
CA TRP A 125 -1.68 -2.27 37.76
C TRP A 125 -1.39 -1.92 39.21
N ILE A 126 -0.13 -1.58 39.52
CA ILE A 126 0.31 -1.23 40.88
C ILE A 126 -0.53 -0.09 41.47
N SER A 127 -0.95 0.88 40.66
CA SER A 127 -1.69 2.07 41.11
C SER A 127 -3.13 1.81 41.55
N LEU A 128 -3.83 0.81 40.98
CA LEU A 128 -5.26 0.57 41.24
C LEU A 128 -5.56 -0.40 42.40
N VAL A 129 -4.54 -0.98 43.04
CA VAL A 129 -4.74 -1.90 44.18
C VAL A 129 -5.04 -1.13 45.46
N ILE A 130 -6.09 -1.56 46.17
CA ILE A 130 -6.36 -1.15 47.55
C ILE A 130 -5.48 -1.99 48.51
N PRO A 131 -4.76 -1.39 49.49
CA PRO A 131 -3.91 -2.12 50.43
C PRO A 131 -4.64 -3.29 51.11
N SER A 132 -3.95 -4.42 51.31
CA SER A 132 -4.56 -5.63 51.89
C SER A 132 -4.92 -5.49 53.37
N LYS A 133 -4.38 -4.48 54.07
CA LYS A 133 -4.60 -4.25 55.50
C LYS A 133 -5.14 -2.83 55.76
N PRO A 134 -6.23 -2.68 56.53
CA PRO A 134 -6.75 -1.37 56.96
C PRO A 134 -5.70 -0.48 57.63
N GLN A 135 -4.80 -1.08 58.43
CA GLN A 135 -3.72 -0.36 59.11
C GLN A 135 -2.73 0.31 58.14
N ALA A 136 -2.48 -0.28 56.97
CA ALA A 136 -1.63 0.31 55.94
C ALA A 136 -2.25 1.56 55.30
N ILE A 137 -3.57 1.56 55.15
CA ILE A 137 -4.33 2.73 54.70
C ILE A 137 -4.20 3.82 55.76
N LEU A 138 -4.41 3.48 57.03
CA LEU A 138 -4.35 4.41 58.15
C LEU A 138 -2.98 5.06 58.32
N ASN A 139 -1.91 4.28 58.32
CA ASN A 139 -0.54 4.77 58.53
C ASN A 139 -0.03 5.65 57.38
N THR A 140 -0.71 5.66 56.22
CA THR A 140 -0.31 6.45 55.06
C THR A 140 -1.23 7.64 54.81
N ILE A 141 -2.33 7.81 55.57
CA ILE A 141 -3.35 8.85 55.34
C ILE A 141 -2.77 10.27 55.41
N GLU A 142 -1.88 10.54 56.35
CA GLU A 142 -1.32 11.88 56.57
C GLU A 142 -0.09 12.15 55.68
N MET A 143 0.36 11.16 54.90
CA MET A 143 1.50 11.34 54.01
C MET A 143 1.13 12.21 52.79
N PRO A 144 2.09 13.03 52.29
CA PRO A 144 1.98 13.67 50.98
C PRO A 144 1.70 12.65 49.88
N ALA A 145 0.95 13.03 48.85
CA ALA A 145 0.43 12.12 47.82
C ALA A 145 1.48 11.17 47.23
N ALA A 146 2.67 11.67 46.87
CA ALA A 146 3.75 10.86 46.32
C ALA A 146 4.30 9.82 47.32
N LYS A 147 4.50 10.22 48.58
CA LYS A 147 5.00 9.34 49.65
C LYS A 147 3.95 8.30 50.05
N LYS A 148 2.69 8.71 50.12
CA LYS A 148 1.51 7.85 50.32
C LYS A 148 1.44 6.77 49.24
N TRP A 149 1.56 7.17 47.97
CA TRP A 149 1.56 6.26 46.84
C TRP A 149 2.72 5.25 46.95
N LEU A 150 3.93 5.72 47.22
CA LEU A 150 5.12 4.87 47.35
C LEU A 150 5.00 3.83 48.48
N GLU A 151 4.63 4.25 49.68
CA GLU A 151 4.52 3.36 50.84
C GLU A 151 3.40 2.32 50.68
N ARG A 152 2.25 2.74 50.12
CA ARG A 152 1.18 1.80 49.78
C ARG A 152 1.63 0.78 48.74
N ASN A 153 2.45 1.17 47.77
CA ASN A 153 2.96 0.25 46.76
C ASN A 153 4.00 -0.74 47.29
N LYS A 154 4.90 -0.32 48.18
CA LYS A 154 5.82 -1.23 48.87
C LYS A 154 5.07 -2.33 49.65
N LEU A 155 4.00 -1.96 50.35
CA LEU A 155 3.19 -2.91 51.12
C LEU A 155 2.48 -3.93 50.24
N LYS A 156 2.05 -3.54 49.03
CA LYS A 156 1.44 -4.46 48.05
C LYS A 156 2.44 -5.51 47.56
N ILE A 157 3.68 -5.09 47.26
CA ILE A 157 4.76 -5.95 46.77
C ILE A 157 5.18 -6.95 47.87
N HIS A 158 5.29 -6.49 49.12
CA HIS A 158 5.71 -7.34 50.24
C HIS A 158 4.68 -8.43 50.60
N ASN A 159 3.37 -8.15 50.47
CA ASN A 159 2.29 -9.10 50.74
C ASN A 159 1.88 -9.91 49.49
N PHE A 160 2.85 -10.45 48.76
CA PHE A 160 2.62 -11.17 47.50
C PHE A 160 1.63 -12.34 47.64
N ARG A 161 1.76 -13.15 48.71
CA ARG A 161 0.90 -14.33 48.96
C ARG A 161 -0.58 -13.99 49.13
N GLU A 162 -0.91 -12.89 49.82
CA GLU A 162 -2.30 -12.44 50.02
C GLU A 162 -2.94 -11.90 48.72
N ASN A 163 -2.10 -11.53 47.75
CA ASN A 163 -2.50 -10.95 46.47
C ASN A 163 -2.13 -11.85 45.27
N MET A 164 -1.96 -13.16 45.49
CA MET A 164 -1.44 -14.07 44.46
C MET A 164 -2.30 -14.11 43.20
N VAL A 165 -3.63 -14.19 43.33
CA VAL A 165 -4.58 -14.16 42.19
C VAL A 165 -4.44 -12.87 41.37
N TYR A 166 -4.12 -11.78 42.06
CA TYR A 166 -3.95 -10.47 41.45
C TYR A 166 -2.62 -10.36 40.68
N TRP A 167 -1.52 -10.86 41.25
CA TRP A 167 -0.24 -10.93 40.53
C TRP A 167 -0.26 -11.95 39.38
N PHE A 168 -1.00 -13.04 39.52
CA PHE A 168 -1.24 -13.99 38.45
C PHE A 168 -2.02 -13.35 37.29
N GLY A 169 -3.04 -12.54 37.58
CA GLY A 169 -3.76 -11.77 36.55
C GLY A 169 -2.86 -10.82 35.76
N LEU A 170 -1.93 -10.13 36.43
CA LEU A 170 -0.94 -9.28 35.74
C LEU A 170 -0.06 -10.10 34.82
N PHE A 171 0.47 -11.21 35.36
CA PHE A 171 1.36 -12.08 34.61
C PHE A 171 0.69 -12.59 33.34
N VAL A 172 -0.57 -13.03 33.42
CA VAL A 172 -1.34 -13.48 32.25
C VAL A 172 -1.50 -12.36 31.22
N ILE A 173 -1.82 -11.14 31.64
CA ILE A 173 -1.99 -9.99 30.72
C ILE A 173 -0.66 -9.59 30.08
N LEU A 174 0.43 -9.53 30.86
CA LEU A 174 1.76 -9.23 30.31
C LEU A 174 2.20 -10.31 29.31
N CYS A 175 1.97 -11.59 29.62
CA CYS A 175 2.22 -12.68 28.68
C CYS A 175 1.36 -12.57 27.41
N ALA A 176 0.10 -12.18 27.52
CA ALA A 176 -0.79 -11.99 26.38
C ALA A 176 -0.34 -10.80 25.51
N ILE A 177 0.02 -9.67 26.12
CA ILE A 177 0.61 -8.51 25.44
C ILE A 177 1.85 -8.94 24.67
N LEU A 178 2.80 -9.59 25.33
CA LEU A 178 4.04 -10.06 24.69
C LEU A 178 3.76 -10.99 23.51
N ALA A 179 2.90 -11.98 23.71
CA ALA A 179 2.54 -12.93 22.66
C ALA A 179 1.90 -12.21 21.47
N LEU A 180 0.96 -11.30 21.71
CA LEU A 180 0.24 -10.58 20.66
C LEU A 180 1.17 -9.61 19.91
N THR A 181 2.02 -8.86 20.61
CA THR A 181 2.98 -7.95 20.00
C THR A 181 3.97 -8.70 19.11
N ILE A 182 4.42 -9.89 19.51
CA ILE A 182 5.28 -10.75 18.68
C ILE A 182 4.51 -11.31 17.47
N VAL A 183 3.29 -11.80 17.68
CA VAL A 183 2.50 -12.43 16.62
C VAL A 183 2.05 -11.43 15.55
N LEU A 184 1.80 -10.17 15.90
CA LEU A 184 1.30 -9.15 14.99
C LEU A 184 2.38 -8.21 14.44
N GLU A 185 3.64 -8.37 14.84
CA GLU A 185 4.75 -7.57 14.33
C GLU A 185 4.84 -7.66 12.78
N GLY A 186 4.95 -6.50 12.12
CA GLY A 186 5.11 -6.40 10.68
C GLY A 186 3.92 -6.95 9.89
N THR A 187 2.69 -6.74 10.38
CA THR A 187 1.47 -7.12 9.67
C THR A 187 1.26 -6.21 8.46
N CYS A 188 0.86 -6.79 7.33
CA CYS A 188 0.47 -6.00 6.16
C CYS A 188 -0.93 -5.38 6.34
N GLU A 189 -1.07 -4.09 6.02
CA GLU A 189 -2.32 -3.32 6.20
C GLU A 189 -3.45 -3.73 5.26
N ASP A 190 -3.16 -4.07 4.00
CA ASP A 190 -4.21 -4.29 2.98
C ASP A 190 -5.15 -5.47 3.30
N GLN A 191 -4.60 -6.52 3.93
CA GLN A 191 -5.36 -7.74 4.17
C GLN A 191 -5.73 -7.95 5.64
N LEU A 192 -5.20 -7.12 6.58
CA LEU A 192 -5.24 -7.27 8.06
C LEU A 192 -5.39 -8.71 8.56
N SER A 193 -4.81 -9.66 7.82
CA SER A 193 -5.01 -11.08 8.03
C SER A 193 -3.92 -11.49 9.00
N PHE A 194 -4.31 -12.09 10.12
CA PHE A 194 -3.38 -12.66 11.11
C PHE A 194 -2.32 -13.60 10.50
N ILE A 195 -2.57 -14.08 9.28
CA ILE A 195 -1.71 -14.99 8.53
C ILE A 195 -0.52 -14.25 7.89
N ASP A 196 -0.56 -12.92 7.78
CA ASP A 196 0.48 -12.13 7.10
C ASP A 196 1.26 -11.20 8.05
N SER A 197 1.66 -11.73 9.20
CA SER A 197 2.67 -11.10 10.05
C SER A 197 4.07 -11.64 9.75
N ARG A 198 5.10 -10.90 10.17
CA ARG A 198 6.52 -11.23 9.94
C ARG A 198 6.87 -12.64 10.43
N ILE A 199 6.38 -13.03 11.60
CA ILE A 199 6.65 -14.36 12.17
C ILE A 199 5.95 -15.47 11.39
N ILE A 200 4.72 -15.26 10.90
CA ILE A 200 4.00 -16.27 10.14
C ILE A 200 4.61 -16.43 8.74
N ARG A 201 4.95 -15.33 8.06
CA ARG A 201 5.60 -15.35 6.74
C ARG A 201 6.89 -16.19 6.70
N LYS A 202 7.64 -16.23 7.81
CA LYS A 202 8.85 -17.07 7.95
C LYS A 202 8.58 -18.57 7.76
N TYR A 203 7.37 -19.03 8.08
CA TYR A 203 6.98 -20.44 7.98
C TYR A 203 6.10 -20.72 6.76
N LEU A 204 5.65 -19.69 6.04
CA LEU A 204 4.95 -19.86 4.77
C LEU A 204 5.93 -20.17 3.65
N THR A 205 5.45 -20.88 2.62
CA THR A 205 6.21 -21.06 1.38
C THR A 205 6.62 -19.68 0.84
N PRO A 206 7.90 -19.46 0.53
CA PRO A 206 8.35 -18.19 -0.02
C PRO A 206 7.72 -17.99 -1.39
N THR A 207 7.31 -16.76 -1.68
CA THR A 207 6.78 -16.36 -2.99
C THR A 207 7.89 -16.36 -4.05
N CYS A 208 9.14 -16.18 -3.63
CA CYS A 208 10.35 -16.40 -4.43
C CYS A 208 11.39 -17.17 -3.61
N ALA A 209 11.76 -18.36 -4.09
CA ALA A 209 12.69 -19.22 -3.37
C ALA A 209 14.11 -18.63 -3.33
N ALA A 210 14.80 -18.81 -2.20
CA ALA A 210 16.17 -18.36 -1.96
C ALA A 210 17.20 -19.24 -2.68
N THR A 211 17.09 -19.35 -4.00
CA THR A 211 17.93 -20.22 -4.86
C THR A 211 18.78 -19.44 -5.85
N GLY A 212 18.61 -18.12 -5.91
CA GLY A 212 19.16 -17.27 -6.97
C GLY A 212 18.48 -17.42 -8.33
N PHE A 213 17.56 -18.39 -8.48
CA PHE A 213 16.81 -18.58 -9.71
C PHE A 213 15.74 -17.47 -9.89
N PRO A 214 15.48 -16.99 -11.13
CA PRO A 214 14.47 -15.96 -11.38
C PRO A 214 13.04 -16.42 -11.06
N CYS A 215 12.28 -15.59 -10.32
CA CYS A 215 10.91 -15.94 -9.90
C CYS A 215 9.79 -15.14 -10.59
N TYR A 216 9.91 -13.81 -10.68
CA TYR A 216 8.99 -12.99 -11.47
C TYR A 216 9.74 -12.40 -12.62
N VAL A 217 9.30 -12.63 -13.86
CA VAL A 217 9.92 -12.07 -15.06
C VAL A 217 8.87 -11.28 -15.83
N TYR A 218 9.15 -10.00 -16.06
CA TYR A 218 8.23 -9.09 -16.72
C TYR A 218 9.00 -8.07 -17.55
N LEU A 219 8.32 -7.49 -18.53
CA LEU A 219 8.90 -6.52 -19.45
C LEU A 219 8.32 -5.15 -19.18
N THR A 220 9.15 -4.12 -19.21
CA THR A 220 8.70 -2.72 -19.18
C THR A 220 9.16 -1.99 -20.41
N LEU A 221 8.31 -1.12 -20.94
CA LEU A 221 8.72 -0.20 -22.00
C LEU A 221 9.54 0.96 -21.43
N ASN A 222 10.37 1.54 -22.29
CA ASN A 222 11.07 2.79 -22.05
C ASN A 222 10.70 3.79 -23.15
N GLN A 223 11.45 4.88 -23.29
CA GLN A 223 11.17 5.94 -24.27
C GLN A 223 11.25 5.47 -25.74
N SER A 224 12.02 4.43 -26.06
CA SER A 224 12.30 3.98 -27.43
C SER A 224 11.97 2.48 -27.62
N PRO A 225 10.68 2.09 -27.50
CA PRO A 225 10.27 0.69 -27.51
C PRO A 225 10.43 -0.02 -28.87
N HIS A 226 10.77 0.71 -29.93
CA HIS A 226 11.12 0.15 -31.23
C HIS A 226 12.53 -0.46 -31.26
N ASN A 227 13.44 0.05 -30.43
CA ASN A 227 14.86 -0.37 -30.42
C ASN A 227 15.34 -0.92 -29.08
N SER A 228 14.53 -0.83 -28.03
CA SER A 228 14.92 -1.30 -26.72
C SER A 228 13.72 -1.69 -25.84
N ILE A 229 13.99 -2.59 -24.91
CA ILE A 229 13.03 -3.01 -23.88
C ILE A 229 13.82 -3.36 -22.62
N ILE A 230 13.14 -3.36 -21.47
CA ILE A 230 13.77 -3.71 -20.21
C ILE A 230 13.16 -5.01 -19.72
N ALA A 231 14.02 -6.01 -19.57
CA ALA A 231 13.66 -7.27 -18.94
C ALA A 231 13.95 -7.18 -17.45
N ASN A 232 12.89 -7.26 -16.66
CA ASN A 232 12.96 -7.22 -15.21
C ASN A 232 12.78 -8.63 -14.67
N PHE A 233 13.54 -8.98 -13.64
CA PHE A 233 13.28 -10.20 -12.91
C PHE A 233 13.74 -10.13 -11.46
N HIS A 234 13.07 -10.89 -10.59
CA HIS A 234 13.44 -10.96 -9.18
C HIS A 234 14.22 -12.24 -8.87
N THR A 235 15.14 -12.15 -7.93
CA THR A 235 15.88 -13.29 -7.37
C THR A 235 15.96 -13.16 -5.85
N SER A 236 15.91 -14.27 -5.13
CA SER A 236 16.18 -14.30 -3.69
C SER A 236 17.36 -15.22 -3.41
N LEU A 237 18.14 -14.87 -2.38
CA LEU A 237 19.37 -15.57 -2.00
C LEU A 237 19.36 -15.95 -0.52
N GLU A 238 20.17 -16.94 -0.14
CA GLU A 238 20.46 -17.20 1.26
C GLU A 238 21.51 -16.22 1.80
N LYS A 239 21.56 -16.08 3.12
CA LYS A 239 22.51 -15.19 3.76
C LYS A 239 23.94 -15.71 3.55
N GLY A 240 24.77 -14.90 2.88
CA GLY A 240 26.17 -15.21 2.60
C GLY A 240 26.42 -15.63 1.15
N ASP A 241 25.36 -15.86 0.37
CA ASP A 241 25.48 -16.11 -1.06
C ASP A 241 26.05 -14.88 -1.78
N LYS A 242 26.83 -15.13 -2.83
CA LYS A 242 27.33 -14.07 -3.70
C LYS A 242 26.19 -13.60 -4.61
N VAL A 243 25.99 -12.30 -4.69
CA VAL A 243 25.03 -11.70 -5.64
C VAL A 243 25.52 -11.93 -7.07
N PRO A 244 24.78 -12.69 -7.90
CA PRO A 244 25.17 -12.93 -9.29
C PRO A 244 24.93 -11.69 -10.15
N THR A 245 25.63 -11.60 -11.29
CA THR A 245 25.36 -10.54 -12.27
C THR A 245 24.11 -10.90 -13.09
N PRO A 246 23.10 -10.02 -13.17
CA PRO A 246 21.93 -10.25 -14.02
C PRO A 246 22.31 -10.30 -15.49
N ILE A 247 21.84 -11.33 -16.21
CA ILE A 247 22.08 -11.50 -17.65
C ILE A 247 20.78 -11.90 -18.32
N CYS A 248 20.51 -11.32 -19.49
CA CYS A 248 19.54 -11.85 -20.43
C CYS A 248 20.24 -12.26 -21.73
N LYS A 249 19.95 -13.47 -22.22
CA LYS A 249 20.36 -13.95 -23.54
C LYS A 249 19.13 -13.97 -24.45
N TYR A 250 19.26 -13.48 -25.67
CA TYR A 250 18.14 -13.25 -26.58
C TYR A 250 18.53 -13.38 -28.05
N ASP A 251 17.53 -13.64 -28.90
CA ASP A 251 17.70 -13.78 -30.35
C ASP A 251 16.34 -13.65 -31.07
N THR A 252 16.36 -13.58 -32.39
CA THR A 252 15.17 -13.58 -33.27
C THR A 252 14.65 -14.99 -33.56
N THR A 253 15.41 -16.03 -33.20
CA THR A 253 15.05 -17.44 -33.38
C THR A 253 14.89 -18.13 -32.03
N SER A 254 13.82 -18.91 -31.87
CA SER A 254 13.59 -19.74 -30.67
C SER A 254 14.61 -20.87 -30.58
N ILE A 255 15.29 -20.98 -29.44
CA ILE A 255 16.14 -22.14 -29.14
C ILE A 255 15.29 -23.34 -28.69
N SER A 256 14.15 -23.10 -28.05
CA SER A 256 13.25 -24.16 -27.62
C SER A 256 12.63 -24.89 -28.83
N ALA A 257 12.31 -24.17 -29.90
CA ALA A 257 11.84 -24.77 -31.16
C ALA A 257 12.91 -25.59 -31.91
N THR A 258 14.19 -25.32 -31.64
CA THR A 258 15.33 -25.97 -32.30
C THR A 258 16.04 -27.00 -31.42
N ASN A 259 15.50 -27.30 -30.21
CA ASN A 259 16.17 -28.09 -29.17
C ASN A 259 17.60 -27.60 -28.86
N GLY A 260 17.82 -26.30 -28.96
CA GLY A 260 19.10 -25.64 -28.71
C GLY A 260 19.35 -25.39 -27.23
N SER A 261 20.62 -25.14 -26.89
CA SER A 261 21.04 -24.68 -25.56
C SER A 261 20.97 -23.15 -25.47
N ILE A 262 20.90 -22.62 -24.26
CA ILE A 262 20.96 -21.18 -23.99
C ILE A 262 22.24 -20.50 -24.51
N SER A 263 23.32 -21.26 -24.67
CA SER A 263 24.57 -20.81 -25.29
C SER A 263 24.43 -20.48 -26.78
N ASN A 264 23.33 -20.89 -27.43
CA ASN A 264 23.13 -20.71 -28.86
C ASN A 264 22.53 -19.34 -29.20
N TYR A 265 21.97 -18.60 -28.22
CA TYR A 265 21.55 -17.23 -28.43
C TYR A 265 22.74 -16.34 -28.77
N GLN A 266 22.65 -15.60 -29.88
CA GLN A 266 23.74 -14.77 -30.36
C GLN A 266 23.94 -13.51 -29.52
N PHE A 267 22.87 -12.99 -28.93
CA PHE A 267 22.92 -11.74 -28.19
C PHE A 267 22.80 -11.98 -26.69
N SER A 268 23.55 -11.18 -25.92
CA SER A 268 23.48 -11.16 -24.46
C SER A 268 23.63 -9.73 -23.95
N ALA A 269 22.92 -9.41 -22.89
CA ALA A 269 23.06 -8.14 -22.18
C ALA A 269 23.17 -8.39 -20.67
N SER A 270 24.09 -7.68 -20.03
CA SER A 270 24.21 -7.65 -18.57
C SER A 270 23.39 -6.50 -18.00
N GLY A 271 22.77 -6.73 -16.86
CA GLY A 271 21.93 -5.76 -16.16
C GLY A 271 22.49 -5.29 -14.83
N ASN A 272 21.66 -4.54 -14.13
CA ASN A 272 21.87 -4.11 -12.76
C ASN A 272 20.85 -4.76 -11.83
N TYR A 273 21.07 -4.61 -10.54
CA TYR A 273 20.21 -5.14 -9.49
C TYR A 273 20.12 -4.16 -8.32
N TYR A 274 19.07 -4.28 -7.52
CA TYR A 274 18.90 -3.54 -6.27
C TYR A 274 18.42 -4.49 -5.17
N GLU A 275 19.05 -4.43 -4.00
CA GLU A 275 18.64 -5.20 -2.83
C GLU A 275 17.50 -4.48 -2.11
N MET A 276 16.33 -5.10 -2.05
CA MET A 276 15.18 -4.53 -1.37
C MET A 276 15.32 -4.66 0.15
N PRO A 277 14.95 -3.62 0.93
CA PRO A 277 15.01 -3.65 2.40
C PRO A 277 13.82 -4.45 2.98
N LEU A 278 13.74 -5.73 2.64
CA LEU A 278 12.69 -6.65 3.09
C LEU A 278 13.20 -7.56 4.21
N GLU A 279 12.29 -8.30 4.84
CA GLU A 279 12.62 -9.37 5.79
C GLU A 279 13.31 -10.58 5.13
N VAL A 280 13.29 -10.65 3.79
CA VAL A 280 14.00 -11.63 2.95
C VAL A 280 15.07 -10.94 2.12
N ILE A 281 16.14 -11.66 1.78
CA ILE A 281 17.16 -11.14 0.86
C ILE A 281 16.58 -11.24 -0.56
N ARG A 282 16.14 -10.10 -1.09
CA ARG A 282 15.49 -9.99 -2.40
C ARG A 282 16.23 -8.98 -3.26
N TYR A 283 16.54 -9.39 -4.48
CA TYR A 283 17.06 -8.53 -5.52
C TYR A 283 16.02 -8.32 -6.61
N VAL A 284 15.82 -7.06 -6.99
CA VAL A 284 15.13 -6.66 -8.21
C VAL A 284 16.21 -6.44 -9.27
N ASN A 285 16.16 -7.20 -10.35
CA ASN A 285 17.14 -7.17 -11.43
C ASN A 285 16.50 -6.57 -12.68
N TRP A 286 17.23 -5.75 -13.41
CA TRP A 286 16.77 -5.18 -14.68
C TRP A 286 17.90 -5.19 -15.71
N VAL A 287 17.57 -5.61 -16.92
CA VAL A 287 18.50 -5.72 -18.04
C VAL A 287 17.92 -4.94 -19.21
N HIS A 288 18.65 -3.92 -19.65
CA HIS A 288 18.32 -3.16 -20.86
C HIS A 288 18.74 -3.99 -22.08
N LEU A 289 17.77 -4.40 -22.90
CA LEU A 289 18.01 -4.99 -24.21
C LEU A 289 17.96 -3.84 -25.23
N GLU A 290 19.08 -3.53 -25.86
CA GLU A 290 19.25 -2.37 -26.73
C GLU A 290 19.64 -2.77 -28.16
N ASN A 291 19.57 -1.82 -29.09
CA ASN A 291 19.91 -2.03 -30.51
C ASN A 291 19.05 -3.12 -31.17
N LEU A 292 17.82 -3.29 -30.69
CA LEU A 292 16.84 -4.20 -31.26
C LEU A 292 16.33 -3.64 -32.59
N GLN A 293 15.95 -4.54 -33.49
CA GLN A 293 15.29 -4.15 -34.73
C GLN A 293 13.82 -3.82 -34.45
N PRO A 294 13.27 -2.74 -35.05
CA PRO A 294 11.83 -2.43 -34.96
C PRO A 294 10.95 -3.56 -35.49
N ASN A 295 9.71 -3.63 -34.98
CA ASN A 295 8.66 -4.57 -35.44
C ASN A 295 9.14 -6.05 -35.51
N THR A 296 10.04 -6.46 -34.62
CA THR A 296 10.74 -7.74 -34.67
C THR A 296 10.42 -8.58 -33.45
N THR A 297 10.19 -9.88 -33.64
CA THR A 297 10.01 -10.83 -32.55
C THR A 297 11.36 -11.26 -31.99
N TYR A 298 11.50 -11.18 -30.67
CA TYR A 298 12.66 -11.66 -29.95
C TYR A 298 12.25 -12.71 -28.91
N TYR A 299 13.06 -13.76 -28.80
CA TYR A 299 13.00 -14.78 -27.77
C TYR A 299 14.10 -14.49 -26.75
N PHE A 300 13.83 -14.67 -25.46
CA PHE A 300 14.77 -14.34 -24.42
C PHE A 300 14.64 -15.25 -23.19
N ARG A 301 15.75 -15.37 -22.45
CA ARG A 301 15.83 -15.96 -21.11
C ARG A 301 16.71 -15.07 -20.24
N CYS A 302 16.25 -14.76 -19.03
CA CYS A 302 17.00 -13.96 -18.06
C CYS A 302 17.33 -14.77 -16.81
N GLY A 303 18.43 -14.43 -16.14
CA GLY A 303 18.94 -15.09 -14.94
C GLY A 303 20.42 -14.79 -14.73
N SER A 304 21.18 -15.82 -14.39
CA SER A 304 22.64 -15.75 -14.23
C SER A 304 23.29 -17.08 -14.64
N ASP A 305 24.57 -17.05 -15.03
CA ASP A 305 25.28 -18.28 -15.36
C ASP A 305 25.46 -19.18 -14.13
N GLU A 306 25.52 -18.61 -12.92
CA GLU A 306 25.69 -19.34 -11.66
C GLU A 306 24.41 -20.04 -11.18
N ASN A 307 23.25 -19.36 -11.24
CA ASN A 307 22.00 -19.87 -10.66
C ASN A 307 20.97 -20.31 -11.71
N GLY A 308 21.31 -20.20 -13.00
CA GLY A 308 20.45 -20.58 -14.10
C GLY A 308 19.54 -19.46 -14.60
N TYR A 309 18.72 -19.81 -15.59
CA TYR A 309 17.90 -18.90 -16.35
C TYR A 309 16.45 -19.33 -16.35
N SER A 310 15.55 -18.35 -16.40
CA SER A 310 14.12 -18.58 -16.55
C SER A 310 13.75 -19.26 -17.86
N GLU A 311 12.50 -19.73 -17.94
CA GLU A 311 11.91 -20.26 -19.16
C GLU A 311 11.98 -19.28 -20.33
N GLU A 312 12.01 -19.82 -21.55
CA GLU A 312 11.99 -19.02 -22.77
C GLU A 312 10.68 -18.26 -22.90
N ARG A 313 10.81 -16.97 -23.19
CA ARG A 313 9.69 -16.07 -23.45
C ARG A 313 9.94 -15.32 -24.74
N LYS A 314 8.88 -14.74 -25.31
CA LYS A 314 9.02 -13.88 -26.49
C LYS A 314 8.24 -12.58 -26.36
N PHE A 315 8.74 -11.54 -27.01
CA PHE A 315 8.10 -10.25 -27.14
C PHE A 315 8.30 -9.71 -28.56
N LYS A 316 7.60 -8.63 -28.89
CA LYS A 316 7.74 -7.93 -30.17
C LYS A 316 8.09 -6.48 -29.91
N THR A 317 9.12 -5.96 -30.58
CA THR A 317 9.45 -4.53 -30.53
C THR A 317 8.41 -3.71 -31.28
N GLN A 318 8.23 -2.45 -30.86
CA GLN A 318 7.30 -1.54 -31.52
C GLN A 318 7.81 -1.12 -32.91
N THR A 319 6.91 -0.56 -33.71
CA THR A 319 7.25 0.06 -35.00
C THR A 319 7.98 1.38 -34.84
N ASP A 320 8.91 1.67 -35.74
CA ASP A 320 9.51 2.99 -35.96
C ASP A 320 8.88 3.73 -37.16
N ASP A 321 8.03 3.06 -37.95
CA ASP A 321 7.24 3.68 -39.02
C ASP A 321 5.96 4.34 -38.46
N PRO A 322 5.77 5.66 -38.65
CA PRO A 322 4.55 6.37 -38.22
C PRO A 322 3.27 5.93 -38.94
N ASN A 323 3.37 5.18 -40.03
CA ASN A 323 2.22 4.69 -40.81
C ASN A 323 1.88 3.23 -40.52
N GLN A 324 2.57 2.58 -39.59
CA GLN A 324 2.26 1.21 -39.18
C GLN A 324 1.26 1.21 -38.02
N SER A 325 0.20 0.41 -38.15
CA SER A 325 -0.81 0.26 -37.10
C SER A 325 -0.27 -0.55 -35.92
N TYR A 326 -0.72 -0.20 -34.72
CA TYR A 326 -0.38 -0.87 -33.45
C TYR A 326 -1.55 -0.77 -32.47
N SER A 327 -1.53 -1.55 -31.40
CA SER A 327 -2.60 -1.61 -30.40
C SER A 327 -2.06 -1.75 -28.98
N PHE A 328 -2.83 -1.27 -28.02
CA PHE A 328 -2.54 -1.42 -26.60
C PHE A 328 -3.81 -1.56 -25.77
N VAL A 329 -3.66 -2.02 -24.55
CA VAL A 329 -4.74 -2.00 -23.54
C VAL A 329 -4.38 -1.04 -22.41
N VAL A 330 -5.39 -0.40 -21.82
CA VAL A 330 -5.20 0.56 -20.74
C VAL A 330 -6.33 0.48 -19.71
N SER A 331 -5.95 0.57 -18.44
CA SER A 331 -6.81 0.82 -17.28
C SER A 331 -5.88 1.24 -16.13
N GLY A 332 -6.39 1.34 -14.91
CA GLY A 332 -5.60 1.61 -13.70
C GLY A 332 -6.20 0.85 -12.53
N ASP A 333 -5.66 1.06 -11.33
CA ASP A 333 -6.26 0.53 -10.11
C ASP A 333 -6.29 -1.01 -10.15
N VAL A 334 -5.11 -1.59 -10.39
CA VAL A 334 -4.94 -3.04 -10.58
C VAL A 334 -4.71 -3.73 -9.24
N ASP A 335 -5.64 -4.61 -8.89
CA ASP A 335 -5.62 -5.35 -7.63
C ASP A 335 -5.09 -6.80 -7.85
N VAL A 336 -5.02 -7.60 -6.79
CA VAL A 336 -4.67 -9.03 -6.80
C VAL A 336 -5.89 -9.94 -6.66
N THR A 337 -7.09 -9.41 -6.94
CA THR A 337 -8.38 -10.11 -6.87
C THR A 337 -8.57 -11.12 -8.00
N GLU A 338 -9.61 -11.95 -7.90
CA GLU A 338 -10.01 -12.83 -9.01
C GLU A 338 -10.50 -12.01 -10.22
N ASN A 339 -11.16 -10.88 -9.98
CA ASN A 339 -11.60 -9.97 -11.03
C ASN A 339 -10.41 -9.37 -11.78
N SER A 340 -9.33 -8.98 -11.09
CA SER A 340 -8.13 -8.49 -11.78
C SER A 340 -7.51 -9.57 -12.69
N VAL A 341 -7.51 -10.83 -12.26
CA VAL A 341 -7.08 -11.97 -13.09
C VAL A 341 -7.97 -12.15 -14.31
N MET A 342 -9.29 -12.02 -14.18
CA MET A 342 -10.22 -12.12 -15.29
C MET A 342 -10.03 -10.98 -16.30
N VAL A 343 -9.97 -9.74 -15.82
CA VAL A 343 -9.67 -8.56 -16.65
C VAL A 343 -8.32 -8.69 -17.35
N SER A 344 -7.27 -9.19 -16.69
CA SER A 344 -5.97 -9.45 -17.34
C SER A 344 -6.05 -10.49 -18.45
N LYS A 345 -6.86 -11.55 -18.30
CA LYS A 345 -7.08 -12.52 -19.39
C LYS A 345 -7.83 -11.89 -20.57
N VAL A 346 -8.83 -11.05 -20.29
CA VAL A 346 -9.56 -10.30 -21.33
C VAL A 346 -8.59 -9.38 -22.07
N ALA A 347 -7.80 -8.58 -21.35
CA ALA A 347 -6.74 -7.74 -21.92
C ALA A 347 -5.79 -8.54 -22.83
N ALA A 348 -5.27 -9.66 -22.33
CA ALA A 348 -4.35 -10.48 -23.10
C ALA A 348 -4.99 -11.10 -24.36
N SER A 349 -6.27 -11.46 -24.30
CA SER A 349 -7.02 -12.00 -25.46
C SER A 349 -7.17 -10.99 -26.60
N GLN A 350 -7.07 -9.68 -26.31
CA GLN A 350 -7.08 -8.65 -27.34
C GLN A 350 -5.76 -8.58 -28.13
N SER A 351 -4.76 -9.37 -27.76
CA SER A 351 -3.42 -9.42 -28.37
C SER A 351 -2.74 -8.05 -28.51
N PRO A 352 -2.71 -7.21 -27.45
CA PRO A 352 -2.12 -5.88 -27.53
C PRO A 352 -0.59 -5.95 -27.66
N ASP A 353 0.00 -4.94 -28.29
CA ASP A 353 1.46 -4.83 -28.38
C ASP A 353 2.10 -4.43 -27.03
N PHE A 354 1.34 -3.75 -26.16
CA PHE A 354 1.71 -3.43 -24.77
C PHE A 354 0.47 -3.08 -23.92
N ALA A 355 0.65 -2.99 -22.60
CA ALA A 355 -0.39 -2.61 -21.66
C ALA A 355 0.06 -1.44 -20.80
N MET A 356 -0.87 -0.51 -20.53
CA MET A 356 -0.67 0.65 -19.68
C MET A 356 -1.51 0.53 -18.41
N VAL A 357 -0.89 0.72 -17.25
CA VAL A 357 -1.55 0.72 -15.94
C VAL A 357 -1.35 2.07 -15.27
N GLY A 358 -2.43 2.84 -15.15
CA GLY A 358 -2.41 4.23 -14.70
C GLY A 358 -2.38 4.44 -13.18
N GLY A 359 -1.49 3.76 -12.47
CA GLY A 359 -1.30 3.89 -11.02
C GLY A 359 -2.19 2.97 -10.19
N ASP A 360 -1.91 2.94 -8.89
CA ASP A 360 -2.47 2.03 -7.89
C ASP A 360 -2.25 0.57 -8.28
N LEU A 361 -1.02 0.13 -8.06
CA LEU A 361 -0.46 -1.15 -8.45
C LEU A 361 -0.47 -2.10 -7.26
N ALA A 362 -1.24 -3.17 -7.34
CA ALA A 362 -1.34 -4.25 -6.36
C ALA A 362 -1.94 -3.85 -4.98
N TYR A 363 -2.04 -2.57 -4.64
CA TYR A 363 -2.53 -2.07 -3.35
C TYR A 363 -1.68 -2.52 -2.15
N ASP A 364 -0.35 -2.46 -2.27
CA ASP A 364 0.55 -2.72 -1.13
C ASP A 364 0.68 -1.53 -0.15
N HIS A 365 0.03 -0.39 -0.46
CA HIS A 365 0.02 0.86 0.31
C HIS A 365 1.42 1.42 0.64
N ALA A 366 2.40 1.16 -0.23
CA ALA A 366 3.78 1.58 -0.04
C ALA A 366 4.39 1.03 1.27
N GLN A 367 4.09 -0.22 1.60
CA GLN A 367 4.59 -0.87 2.82
C GLN A 367 5.51 -2.04 2.49
N TYR A 368 6.76 -2.00 2.98
CA TYR A 368 7.69 -3.11 2.81
C TYR A 368 7.17 -4.43 3.40
N THR A 369 6.34 -4.38 4.43
CA THR A 369 5.66 -5.55 5.03
C THR A 369 4.66 -6.21 4.08
N CYS A 370 4.14 -5.47 3.09
CA CYS A 370 3.16 -5.92 2.09
C CYS A 370 3.79 -6.45 0.79
N TYR A 371 5.10 -6.66 0.71
CA TYR A 371 5.80 -7.09 -0.52
C TYR A 371 5.20 -8.35 -1.18
N ARG A 372 4.58 -9.25 -0.39
CA ARG A 372 3.95 -10.48 -0.91
C ARG A 372 2.73 -10.20 -1.79
N ILE A 373 2.09 -9.05 -1.64
CA ILE A 373 0.98 -8.59 -2.49
C ILE A 373 1.52 -8.19 -3.87
N VAL A 374 2.59 -7.40 -3.91
CA VAL A 374 3.28 -7.04 -5.16
C VAL A 374 3.81 -8.28 -5.88
N ASP A 375 4.40 -9.21 -5.14
CA ASP A 375 4.83 -10.52 -5.63
C ASP A 375 3.66 -11.31 -6.28
N LYS A 376 2.49 -11.33 -5.64
CA LYS A 376 1.28 -11.97 -6.18
C LYS A 376 0.82 -11.30 -7.47
N TRP A 377 0.80 -9.97 -7.51
CA TRP A 377 0.45 -9.22 -8.71
C TRP A 377 1.44 -9.46 -9.87
N LEU A 378 2.75 -9.39 -9.62
CA LEU A 378 3.77 -9.70 -10.63
C LEU A 378 3.65 -11.14 -11.12
N ASN A 379 3.27 -12.08 -10.24
CA ASN A 379 2.98 -13.44 -10.64
C ASN A 379 1.73 -13.54 -11.54
N HIS A 380 0.66 -12.80 -11.24
CA HIS A 380 -0.48 -12.68 -12.14
C HIS A 380 -0.07 -12.08 -13.49
N TRP A 381 0.70 -11.00 -13.49
CA TRP A 381 1.18 -10.36 -14.71
C TRP A 381 1.95 -11.36 -15.59
N GLN A 382 3.00 -12.00 -15.06
CA GLN A 382 3.84 -12.91 -15.84
C GLN A 382 3.14 -14.19 -16.31
N THR A 383 1.98 -14.54 -15.75
CA THR A 383 1.24 -15.76 -16.10
C THR A 383 -0.07 -15.51 -16.84
N LYS A 384 -0.60 -14.29 -16.83
CA LYS A 384 -1.90 -13.93 -17.43
C LYS A 384 -1.77 -12.90 -18.54
N MET A 385 -0.79 -11.99 -18.48
CA MET A 385 -0.54 -11.00 -19.52
C MET A 385 0.35 -11.56 -20.63
N ILE A 386 -0.14 -12.65 -21.24
CA ILE A 386 0.48 -13.35 -22.37
C ILE A 386 -0.58 -13.49 -23.45
N THR A 387 -0.32 -12.99 -24.66
CA THR A 387 -1.28 -13.10 -25.76
C THR A 387 -1.53 -14.57 -26.14
N PRO A 388 -2.64 -14.89 -26.83
CA PRO A 388 -2.90 -16.24 -27.34
C PRO A 388 -1.74 -16.81 -28.17
N ASP A 389 -1.02 -15.95 -28.90
CA ASP A 389 0.15 -16.33 -29.69
C ASP A 389 1.43 -16.51 -28.84
N GLY A 390 1.36 -16.30 -27.52
CA GLY A 390 2.46 -16.52 -26.58
C GLY A 390 3.39 -15.32 -26.41
N PHE A 391 2.99 -14.10 -26.82
CA PHE A 391 3.80 -12.90 -26.57
C PHE A 391 3.57 -12.39 -25.15
N TYR A 392 4.65 -12.18 -24.42
CA TYR A 392 4.59 -11.47 -23.14
C TYR A 392 4.31 -10.00 -23.40
N ILE A 393 3.27 -9.46 -22.75
CA ILE A 393 2.80 -8.10 -22.96
C ILE A 393 3.66 -7.15 -22.09
N PRO A 394 4.41 -6.22 -22.69
CA PRO A 394 5.17 -5.22 -21.94
C PRO A 394 4.26 -4.26 -21.16
N LEU A 395 4.72 -3.87 -19.97
CA LEU A 395 4.03 -2.97 -19.05
C LEU A 395 4.55 -1.54 -19.20
N VAL A 396 3.62 -0.58 -19.20
CA VAL A 396 3.84 0.81 -18.84
C VAL A 396 3.12 1.05 -17.52
N ALA A 397 3.85 1.38 -16.47
CA ALA A 397 3.29 1.64 -15.15
C ALA A 397 3.35 3.15 -14.83
N SER A 398 2.24 3.73 -14.40
CA SER A 398 2.20 5.04 -13.74
C SER A 398 2.19 4.87 -12.24
N ILE A 399 2.56 5.95 -11.53
CA ILE A 399 2.47 6.02 -10.08
C ILE A 399 1.08 6.53 -9.67
N GLY A 400 0.48 5.92 -8.65
CA GLY A 400 -0.74 6.34 -7.99
C GLY A 400 -0.51 6.69 -6.51
N ASN A 401 -1.58 6.95 -5.76
CA ASN A 401 -1.45 7.30 -4.35
C ASN A 401 -1.09 6.09 -3.49
N HIS A 402 -1.39 4.86 -3.91
CA HIS A 402 -1.03 3.65 -3.16
C HIS A 402 0.45 3.26 -3.29
N GLU A 403 1.20 3.87 -4.22
CA GLU A 403 2.64 3.62 -4.39
C GLU A 403 3.52 4.50 -3.51
N VAL A 404 2.95 5.50 -2.82
CA VAL A 404 3.71 6.46 -2.01
C VAL A 404 3.20 6.55 -0.58
N ILE A 405 4.13 6.63 0.38
CA ILE A 405 3.76 6.82 1.78
C ILE A 405 3.21 8.24 1.92
N GLY A 406 1.95 8.40 2.35
CA GLY A 406 1.30 9.71 2.54
C GLY A 406 0.57 10.25 1.31
N ASP A 407 0.30 9.38 0.33
CA ASP A 407 -0.58 9.56 -0.83
C ASP A 407 -0.13 10.56 -1.90
N TYR A 408 0.45 11.70 -1.50
CA TYR A 408 0.83 12.79 -2.40
C TYR A 408 2.05 13.56 -1.91
N GLY A 409 2.79 14.18 -2.84
CA GLY A 409 3.95 15.02 -2.52
C GLY A 409 5.03 14.27 -1.74
N ALA A 410 5.15 12.97 -1.98
CA ALA A 410 6.13 12.12 -1.30
C ALA A 410 7.54 12.45 -1.78
N SER A 411 8.48 12.50 -0.84
CA SER A 411 9.91 12.46 -1.16
C SER A 411 10.28 11.10 -1.75
N ARG A 412 11.39 11.03 -2.49
CA ARG A 412 11.79 9.80 -3.22
C ARG A 412 12.00 8.59 -2.30
N ASP A 413 12.48 8.79 -1.08
CA ASP A 413 12.66 7.75 -0.05
C ASP A 413 11.32 7.17 0.46
N ARG A 414 10.20 7.85 0.19
CA ARG A 414 8.84 7.43 0.54
C ARG A 414 8.12 6.68 -0.59
N ILE A 415 8.86 6.24 -1.60
CA ILE A 415 8.36 5.46 -2.74
C ILE A 415 9.08 4.10 -2.74
N PRO A 416 8.60 3.10 -1.99
CA PRO A 416 9.37 1.89 -1.70
C PRO A 416 9.54 0.97 -2.90
N PHE A 417 8.49 0.74 -3.70
CA PHE A 417 8.53 -0.26 -4.78
C PHE A 417 8.66 0.36 -6.18
N PHE A 418 7.83 1.36 -6.50
CA PHE A 418 7.61 1.82 -7.89
C PHE A 418 8.90 2.12 -8.67
N VAL A 419 9.76 3.02 -8.19
CA VAL A 419 11.01 3.43 -8.89
C VAL A 419 12.06 2.30 -8.99
N ARG A 420 11.95 1.28 -8.15
CA ARG A 420 12.84 0.12 -8.12
C ARG A 420 12.36 -0.99 -9.06
N TYR A 421 11.04 -1.19 -9.12
CA TYR A 421 10.40 -2.30 -9.84
C TYR A 421 10.14 -1.95 -11.31
N PHE A 422 9.95 -0.68 -11.63
CA PHE A 422 9.61 -0.22 -12.98
C PHE A 422 10.63 0.81 -13.47
N PRO A 423 11.87 0.39 -13.80
CA PRO A 423 12.93 1.26 -14.26
C PRO A 423 12.69 1.74 -15.71
N GLN A 424 11.55 2.37 -16.00
CA GLN A 424 11.04 2.74 -17.33
C GLN A 424 11.80 3.92 -17.95
N VAL A 425 13.13 3.83 -17.98
CA VAL A 425 14.07 4.81 -18.52
C VAL A 425 15.02 4.12 -19.49
N THR A 426 15.63 4.85 -20.42
CA THR A 426 16.67 4.25 -21.27
C THR A 426 17.92 3.99 -20.45
N LYS A 427 18.76 3.04 -20.86
CA LYS A 427 20.04 2.79 -20.18
C LYS A 427 20.93 4.03 -20.08
N SER A 428 20.92 4.88 -21.11
CA SER A 428 21.68 6.15 -21.14
C SER A 428 21.26 7.14 -20.06
N THR A 429 20.05 6.99 -19.51
CA THR A 429 19.46 7.86 -18.48
C THR A 429 19.19 7.12 -17.18
N ASP A 430 19.48 5.82 -17.11
CA ASP A 430 19.33 5.03 -15.89
C ASP A 430 20.42 5.41 -14.88
N PRO A 431 20.05 5.93 -13.70
CA PRO A 431 21.02 6.36 -12.69
C PRO A 431 21.79 5.17 -12.06
N GLY A 432 21.33 3.93 -12.31
CA GLY A 432 21.99 2.70 -11.90
C GLY A 432 21.70 2.30 -10.46
N LYS A 433 22.26 1.16 -10.04
CA LYS A 433 21.90 0.51 -8.77
C LYS A 433 22.15 1.31 -7.49
N ASN A 434 23.08 2.26 -7.52
CA ASN A 434 23.41 3.06 -6.34
C ASN A 434 22.50 4.29 -6.18
N ASN A 435 21.72 4.62 -7.22
CA ASN A 435 20.97 5.87 -7.32
C ASN A 435 19.54 5.61 -7.88
N VAL A 436 18.95 4.46 -7.55
CA VAL A 436 17.63 4.07 -8.09
C VAL A 436 16.52 5.07 -7.74
N ASP A 437 16.68 5.82 -6.65
CA ASP A 437 15.72 6.83 -6.18
C ASP A 437 15.73 8.10 -7.03
N ASP A 438 16.77 8.30 -7.85
CA ASP A 438 16.88 9.43 -8.79
C ASP A 438 16.09 9.19 -10.08
N ARG A 439 15.47 8.02 -10.25
CA ARG A 439 14.63 7.74 -11.42
C ARG A 439 13.39 8.64 -11.40
N PRO A 440 13.04 9.25 -12.54
CA PRO A 440 11.82 10.02 -12.64
C PRO A 440 10.59 9.10 -12.53
N THR A 441 9.51 9.64 -11.98
CA THR A 441 8.21 8.96 -11.85
C THR A 441 7.28 9.24 -13.03
N TYR A 442 7.75 10.02 -14.00
CA TYR A 442 7.07 10.37 -15.23
C TYR A 442 8.05 10.23 -16.40
N ASN A 443 7.55 9.88 -17.58
CA ASN A 443 8.37 9.71 -18.78
C ASN A 443 7.54 9.87 -20.06
N THR A 444 8.19 9.70 -21.20
CA THR A 444 7.50 9.58 -22.49
C THR A 444 7.80 8.23 -23.13
N ILE A 445 6.90 7.76 -23.97
CA ILE A 445 7.08 6.60 -24.84
C ILE A 445 6.80 7.05 -26.28
N ASN A 446 7.70 6.74 -27.20
CA ASN A 446 7.60 7.13 -28.60
C ASN A 446 7.44 5.93 -29.54
N ILE A 447 6.35 5.89 -30.29
CA ILE A 447 5.99 4.81 -31.22
C ILE A 447 5.84 5.38 -32.63
N GLY A 448 6.46 4.76 -33.64
CA GLY A 448 6.39 5.25 -35.02
C GLY A 448 7.33 6.43 -35.29
N GLY A 449 8.45 6.52 -34.58
CA GLY A 449 9.49 7.52 -34.84
C GLY A 449 9.09 8.96 -34.47
N PRO A 450 9.88 9.97 -34.89
CA PRO A 450 9.69 11.37 -34.46
C PRO A 450 8.32 11.99 -34.81
N THR A 451 7.66 11.48 -35.85
CA THR A 451 6.36 11.98 -36.33
C THR A 451 5.19 11.05 -36.00
N GLY A 452 5.43 9.96 -35.26
CA GLY A 452 4.41 8.99 -34.90
C GLY A 452 3.56 9.45 -33.71
N THR A 453 3.57 8.65 -32.65
CA THR A 453 2.81 8.87 -31.43
C THR A 453 3.73 9.06 -30.24
N VAL A 454 3.42 10.06 -29.42
CA VAL A 454 4.01 10.20 -28.09
C VAL A 454 2.95 9.94 -27.02
N ILE A 455 3.31 9.12 -26.03
CA ILE A 455 2.52 8.90 -24.81
C ILE A 455 3.26 9.56 -23.66
N PHE A 456 2.59 10.46 -22.95
CA PHE A 456 3.07 11.08 -21.71
C PHE A 456 2.58 10.29 -20.50
N ASN A 457 3.47 9.58 -19.82
CA ASN A 457 3.19 8.93 -18.54
C ASN A 457 3.50 9.90 -17.41
N LEU A 458 2.49 10.35 -16.67
CA LEU A 458 2.58 11.44 -15.70
C LEU A 458 2.27 10.96 -14.27
N ASP A 459 2.83 11.69 -13.31
CA ASP A 459 2.85 11.36 -11.88
C ASP A 459 1.65 11.93 -11.10
N SER A 460 0.93 12.91 -11.63
CA SER A 460 -0.27 13.50 -10.98
C SER A 460 -0.03 14.15 -9.60
N GLY A 461 1.22 14.39 -9.19
CA GLY A 461 1.54 15.05 -7.91
C GLY A 461 1.74 14.08 -6.75
N HIS A 462 1.99 12.80 -7.04
CA HIS A 462 2.35 11.79 -6.06
C HIS A 462 3.79 11.95 -5.56
N ALA A 463 4.72 12.25 -6.46
CA ALA A 463 6.11 12.55 -6.12
C ALA A 463 6.67 13.78 -6.86
N ALA A 464 6.43 13.89 -8.17
CA ALA A 464 6.83 15.04 -8.96
C ALA A 464 5.78 16.15 -8.90
N THR A 465 6.20 17.42 -8.86
CA THR A 465 5.23 18.52 -8.76
C THR A 465 4.46 18.70 -10.08
N LEU A 466 3.25 19.28 -10.02
CA LEU A 466 2.47 19.55 -11.23
C LEU A 466 3.16 20.59 -12.12
N GLU A 467 3.79 21.60 -11.53
CA GLU A 467 4.53 22.66 -12.24
C GLU A 467 5.77 22.13 -12.97
N GLU A 468 6.54 21.27 -12.31
CA GLU A 468 7.67 20.56 -12.92
C GLU A 468 7.22 19.76 -14.16
N GLN A 469 6.12 19.01 -14.02
CA GLN A 469 5.55 18.23 -15.12
C GLN A 469 5.00 19.12 -16.22
N SER A 470 4.32 20.23 -15.90
CA SER A 470 3.85 21.21 -16.88
C SER A 470 5.00 21.78 -17.72
N SER A 471 6.07 22.23 -17.05
CA SER A 471 7.24 22.82 -17.69
C SER A 471 7.95 21.80 -18.57
N TRP A 472 8.10 20.57 -18.08
CA TRP A 472 8.71 19.47 -18.80
C TRP A 472 7.88 19.05 -20.02
N MET A 473 6.54 18.97 -19.91
CA MET A 473 5.66 18.66 -21.04
C MET A 473 5.77 19.74 -22.13
N ASP A 474 5.66 21.01 -21.78
CA ASP A 474 5.76 22.12 -22.75
C ASP A 474 7.11 22.12 -23.47
N GLN A 475 8.20 21.86 -22.73
CA GLN A 475 9.54 21.70 -23.30
C GLN A 475 9.59 20.54 -24.29
N LYS A 476 9.20 19.32 -23.87
CA LYS A 476 9.23 18.12 -24.72
C LYS A 476 8.36 18.27 -25.97
N LEU A 477 7.17 18.84 -25.82
CA LEU A 477 6.22 19.04 -26.92
C LEU A 477 6.70 20.10 -27.91
N SER A 478 7.37 21.16 -27.44
CA SER A 478 7.91 22.20 -28.33
C SER A 478 9.19 21.79 -29.05
N SER A 479 10.08 21.03 -28.39
CA SER A 479 11.40 20.68 -28.94
C SER A 479 11.43 19.33 -29.67
N GLU A 480 10.93 18.27 -29.03
CA GLU A 480 11.12 16.88 -29.48
C GLU A 480 9.89 16.34 -30.21
N PHE A 481 8.68 16.72 -29.76
CA PHE A 481 7.42 16.11 -30.22
C PHE A 481 6.50 17.09 -30.96
N ASN A 482 7.04 18.18 -31.52
CA ASN A 482 6.25 19.18 -32.23
C ASN A 482 5.58 18.64 -33.51
N SER A 483 6.16 17.60 -34.11
CA SER A 483 5.74 16.99 -35.38
C SER A 483 5.02 15.65 -35.21
N THR A 484 4.76 15.24 -33.96
CA THR A 484 3.99 14.01 -33.68
C THR A 484 2.55 14.14 -34.17
N GLN A 485 2.07 13.07 -34.81
CA GLN A 485 0.70 12.95 -35.30
C GLN A 485 -0.28 12.73 -34.14
N LEU A 486 0.12 11.93 -33.15
CA LEU A 486 -0.73 11.54 -32.04
C LEU A 486 -0.07 11.85 -30.70
N ARG A 487 -0.88 12.31 -29.75
CA ARG A 487 -0.48 12.63 -28.39
C ARG A 487 -1.48 12.02 -27.41
N PHE A 488 -0.99 11.11 -26.58
CA PHE A 488 -1.75 10.52 -25.49
C PHE A 488 -1.11 10.87 -24.14
N SER A 489 -1.90 10.80 -23.09
CA SER A 489 -1.40 10.88 -21.72
C SER A 489 -1.99 9.77 -20.86
N LEU A 490 -1.22 9.30 -19.89
CA LEU A 490 -1.60 8.33 -18.88
C LEU A 490 -1.24 8.92 -17.51
N TYR A 491 -2.22 9.03 -16.63
CA TYR A 491 -2.01 9.61 -15.30
C TYR A 491 -3.08 9.14 -14.32
N HIS A 492 -2.75 9.12 -13.03
CA HIS A 492 -3.59 8.49 -12.03
C HIS A 492 -4.82 9.33 -11.67
N VAL A 493 -4.63 10.57 -11.20
CA VAL A 493 -5.75 11.41 -10.73
C VAL A 493 -6.52 12.00 -11.90
N PRO A 494 -7.84 11.79 -12.01
CA PRO A 494 -8.63 12.29 -13.14
C PRO A 494 -8.79 13.81 -13.07
N MET A 495 -8.55 14.49 -14.18
CA MET A 495 -9.02 15.86 -14.41
C MET A 495 -10.54 15.90 -14.49
N TYR A 496 -11.20 14.85 -15.00
CA TYR A 496 -12.66 14.81 -15.16
C TYR A 496 -13.31 13.63 -14.41
N PRO A 497 -13.31 13.61 -13.06
CA PRO A 497 -13.69 12.44 -12.26
C PRO A 497 -15.15 11.96 -12.42
N THR A 498 -15.41 10.65 -12.49
CA THR A 498 -16.78 10.09 -12.43
C THR A 498 -17.37 10.15 -11.03
N ILE A 499 -16.63 9.71 -10.02
CA ILE A 499 -17.10 9.57 -8.64
C ILE A 499 -16.86 10.85 -7.86
N ARG A 500 -15.65 11.41 -7.90
CA ARG A 500 -15.33 12.64 -7.16
C ARG A 500 -15.99 13.86 -7.79
N GLU A 501 -16.30 14.88 -6.99
CA GLU A 501 -16.86 16.13 -7.53
C GLU A 501 -15.91 16.78 -8.55
N TYR A 502 -16.47 17.47 -9.53
CA TYR A 502 -15.66 18.20 -10.53
C TYR A 502 -14.68 19.16 -9.83
N GLU A 503 -15.14 19.89 -8.81
CA GLU A 503 -14.32 20.81 -7.98
C GLU A 503 -13.43 20.11 -6.94
N ASN A 504 -13.21 18.79 -7.01
CA ASN A 504 -12.24 18.13 -6.14
C ASN A 504 -10.87 18.84 -6.24
N PRO A 505 -10.24 19.23 -5.12
CA PRO A 505 -9.03 20.05 -5.15
C PRO A 505 -7.88 19.46 -5.98
N LYS A 506 -7.72 18.13 -6.00
CA LYS A 506 -6.66 17.46 -6.76
C LYS A 506 -6.96 17.50 -8.26
N SER A 507 -8.16 17.08 -8.66
CA SER A 507 -8.62 17.15 -10.06
C SER A 507 -8.57 18.57 -10.61
N LYS A 508 -9.00 19.55 -9.81
CA LYS A 508 -8.94 20.98 -10.14
C LYS A 508 -7.52 21.46 -10.36
N ALA A 509 -6.59 21.14 -9.45
CA ALA A 509 -5.19 21.53 -9.59
C ALA A 509 -4.54 20.95 -10.85
N LEU A 510 -4.90 19.72 -11.24
CA LEU A 510 -4.45 19.14 -12.52
C LEU A 510 -5.02 19.93 -13.71
N ARG A 511 -6.33 20.24 -13.72
CA ARG A 511 -6.93 21.06 -14.80
C ARG A 511 -6.26 22.43 -14.91
N GLU A 512 -6.04 23.10 -13.79
CA GLU A 512 -5.36 24.41 -13.76
C GLU A 512 -3.91 24.33 -14.26
N SER A 513 -3.23 23.20 -14.04
CA SER A 513 -1.81 23.03 -14.40
C SER A 513 -1.59 22.50 -15.83
N TRP A 514 -2.43 21.59 -16.31
CA TRP A 514 -2.18 20.78 -17.50
C TRP A 514 -3.13 21.06 -18.66
N LEU A 515 -4.35 21.52 -18.41
CA LEU A 515 -5.37 21.66 -19.46
C LEU A 515 -4.91 22.60 -20.58
N SER A 516 -4.27 23.72 -20.22
CA SER A 516 -3.74 24.67 -21.19
C SER A 516 -2.67 24.07 -22.12
N ILE A 517 -1.87 23.13 -21.62
CA ILE A 517 -0.86 22.39 -22.39
C ILE A 517 -1.56 21.38 -23.31
N PHE A 518 -2.53 20.63 -22.76
CA PHE A 518 -3.30 19.64 -23.53
C PHE A 518 -4.04 20.31 -24.70
N ASP A 519 -4.64 21.46 -24.47
CA ASP A 519 -5.33 22.26 -25.49
C ASP A 519 -4.35 22.89 -26.49
N LYS A 520 -3.21 23.44 -26.02
CA LYS A 520 -2.17 24.04 -26.89
C LYS A 520 -1.55 23.03 -27.84
N TYR A 521 -1.30 21.82 -27.37
CA TYR A 521 -0.63 20.75 -28.14
C TYR A 521 -1.58 19.69 -28.67
N HIS A 522 -2.88 19.81 -28.40
CA HIS A 522 -3.91 19.01 -29.03
C HIS A 522 -3.80 17.53 -28.71
N PHE A 523 -3.82 17.20 -27.42
CA PHE A 523 -3.88 15.81 -26.99
C PHE A 523 -5.13 15.13 -27.54
N ASN A 524 -4.97 13.91 -28.06
CA ASN A 524 -6.09 13.14 -28.59
C ASN A 524 -6.88 12.49 -27.45
N ILE A 525 -6.17 11.82 -26.54
CA ILE A 525 -6.77 11.09 -25.41
C ILE A 525 -5.97 11.30 -24.13
N GLY A 526 -6.68 11.59 -23.04
CA GLY A 526 -6.17 11.46 -21.66
C GLY A 526 -6.75 10.22 -20.99
N PHE A 527 -5.88 9.28 -20.60
CA PHE A 527 -6.26 8.08 -19.87
C PHE A 527 -6.20 8.36 -18.36
N GLU A 528 -7.36 8.36 -17.71
CA GLU A 528 -7.53 8.74 -16.30
C GLU A 528 -7.88 7.52 -15.42
N ASN A 529 -7.66 7.59 -14.10
CA ASN A 529 -7.78 6.44 -13.18
C ASN A 529 -8.36 6.86 -11.82
N HIS A 530 -8.08 6.15 -10.71
CA HIS A 530 -8.33 6.55 -9.29
C HIS A 530 -9.78 6.52 -8.77
N ASP A 531 -10.79 6.57 -9.65
CA ASP A 531 -12.20 6.72 -9.28
C ASP A 531 -12.93 5.38 -9.14
N HIS A 532 -12.35 4.26 -9.57
CA HIS A 532 -12.93 2.91 -9.47
C HIS A 532 -14.21 2.76 -10.28
N ALA A 533 -14.23 3.37 -11.46
CA ALA A 533 -15.35 3.35 -12.40
C ALA A 533 -14.84 3.52 -13.85
N TYR A 534 -15.77 3.54 -14.80
CA TYR A 534 -15.52 3.90 -16.18
C TYR A 534 -16.25 5.19 -16.57
N LYS A 535 -15.57 6.03 -17.36
CA LYS A 535 -16.17 7.08 -18.19
C LYS A 535 -15.50 7.19 -19.56
N ARG A 536 -16.27 7.81 -20.45
CA ARG A 536 -15.78 8.52 -21.63
C ARG A 536 -16.40 9.91 -21.69
N THR A 537 -15.58 10.94 -21.80
CA THR A 537 -16.08 12.31 -21.96
C THR A 537 -16.58 12.57 -23.38
N HIS A 538 -17.35 13.64 -23.55
CA HIS A 538 -17.41 14.32 -24.84
C HIS A 538 -16.01 14.86 -25.22
N PRO A 539 -15.76 15.21 -26.49
CA PRO A 539 -14.58 15.99 -26.84
C PRO A 539 -14.60 17.34 -26.10
N LEU A 540 -13.51 17.64 -25.40
CA LEU A 540 -13.36 18.86 -24.60
C LEU A 540 -12.25 19.74 -25.17
N PHE A 541 -12.47 21.05 -25.14
CA PHE A 541 -11.46 22.06 -25.43
C PHE A 541 -11.75 23.29 -24.57
N ASN A 542 -10.74 23.84 -23.90
CA ASN A 542 -10.87 24.97 -22.99
C ASN A 542 -11.97 24.74 -21.94
N ASP A 543 -11.98 23.53 -21.36
CA ASP A 543 -12.93 23.06 -20.36
C ASP A 543 -14.41 23.17 -20.77
N GLN A 544 -14.71 22.98 -22.07
CA GLN A 544 -16.07 23.02 -22.61
C GLN A 544 -16.29 21.88 -23.59
N VAL A 545 -17.52 21.36 -23.64
CA VAL A 545 -17.93 20.39 -24.67
C VAL A 545 -17.91 21.05 -26.03
N VAL A 546 -17.24 20.42 -26.98
CA VAL A 546 -17.25 20.85 -28.39
C VAL A 546 -17.85 19.76 -29.27
N ASN A 547 -18.76 20.16 -30.16
CA ASN A 547 -19.44 19.24 -31.08
C ASN A 547 -18.60 18.90 -32.32
N ASP A 548 -17.51 19.62 -32.54
CA ASP A 548 -16.71 19.54 -33.75
C ASP A 548 -15.38 18.85 -33.44
N THR A 549 -15.25 17.59 -33.84
CA THR A 549 -14.00 16.81 -33.71
C THR A 549 -12.90 17.28 -34.67
N SER A 550 -13.19 18.18 -35.62
CA SER A 550 -12.17 18.87 -36.41
C SER A 550 -11.48 19.99 -35.61
N LYS A 551 -12.09 20.44 -34.51
CA LYS A 551 -11.39 21.19 -33.47
C LYS A 551 -10.56 20.22 -32.66
N LYS A 552 -9.29 20.56 -32.58
CA LYS A 552 -8.26 19.85 -31.86
C LYS A 552 -8.57 19.78 -30.35
N SER A 553 -9.35 18.77 -29.97
CA SER A 553 -9.97 18.56 -28.67
C SER A 553 -9.48 17.25 -28.05
N THR A 554 -9.59 17.14 -26.73
CA THR A 554 -9.18 15.94 -25.99
C THR A 554 -10.41 15.15 -25.55
N VAL A 555 -10.35 13.82 -25.70
CA VAL A 555 -11.30 12.90 -25.06
C VAL A 555 -10.64 12.28 -23.83
N TYR A 556 -11.33 12.23 -22.71
CA TYR A 556 -10.83 11.58 -21.50
C TYR A 556 -11.57 10.24 -21.30
N ILE A 557 -10.80 9.17 -21.17
CA ILE A 557 -11.31 7.79 -21.05
C ILE A 557 -10.69 7.16 -19.82
N GLY A 558 -11.49 6.48 -19.00
CA GLY A 558 -10.99 5.71 -17.87
C GLY A 558 -11.75 5.97 -16.58
N ASP A 559 -11.03 6.25 -15.50
CA ASP A 559 -11.33 6.20 -14.05
C ASP A 559 -10.89 4.95 -13.30
N GLY A 560 -10.25 4.00 -14.00
CA GLY A 560 -9.48 2.90 -13.45
C GLY A 560 -10.31 1.89 -12.66
N SER A 561 -10.35 0.64 -13.09
CA SER A 561 -10.92 -0.45 -12.28
C SER A 561 -10.43 -1.81 -12.79
N TRP A 562 -9.11 -2.01 -12.78
CA TRP A 562 -8.50 -3.27 -13.18
C TRP A 562 -8.58 -4.31 -12.03
N GLY A 563 -9.80 -4.57 -11.57
CA GLY A 563 -10.11 -5.56 -10.54
C GLY A 563 -10.15 -5.04 -9.10
N THR A 564 -9.83 -3.78 -8.85
CA THR A 564 -10.18 -3.12 -7.58
C THR A 564 -11.69 -2.99 -7.42
N GLY A 565 -12.20 -2.95 -6.19
CA GLY A 565 -13.63 -2.81 -5.91
C GLY A 565 -14.26 -1.59 -6.60
N THR A 566 -15.24 -1.83 -7.47
CA THR A 566 -15.95 -0.78 -8.23
C THR A 566 -16.79 0.10 -7.32
N ARG A 567 -16.90 1.39 -7.65
CA ARG A 567 -17.78 2.33 -6.94
C ARG A 567 -19.10 2.53 -7.68
N PRO A 568 -20.23 2.66 -6.96
CA PRO A 568 -21.52 2.94 -7.59
C PRO A 568 -21.51 4.32 -8.23
N LEU A 569 -22.17 4.45 -9.39
CA LEU A 569 -22.29 5.73 -10.06
C LEU A 569 -23.16 6.72 -9.26
N PRO A 570 -22.88 8.03 -9.36
CA PRO A 570 -23.72 9.05 -8.72
C PRO A 570 -25.18 9.01 -9.20
N TYR A 571 -26.12 9.16 -8.26
CA TYR A 571 -27.56 9.22 -8.56
C TYR A 571 -27.97 10.43 -9.41
N SER A 572 -27.12 11.47 -9.46
CA SER A 572 -27.33 12.68 -10.27
C SER A 572 -27.27 12.43 -11.78
N GLY A 573 -26.90 11.22 -12.22
CA GLY A 573 -26.70 10.89 -13.62
C GLY A 573 -25.33 11.35 -14.14
N LEU A 574 -25.20 11.40 -15.47
CA LEU A 574 -23.97 11.84 -16.14
C LEU A 574 -23.65 13.30 -15.81
N LYS A 575 -22.38 13.57 -15.51
CA LYS A 575 -21.87 14.94 -15.41
C LYS A 575 -21.78 15.57 -16.80
N TRP A 576 -21.78 16.90 -16.87
CA TRP A 576 -21.87 17.64 -18.14
C TRP A 576 -20.78 17.28 -19.17
N TYR A 577 -19.60 16.84 -18.71
CA TYR A 577 -18.51 16.40 -19.59
C TYR A 577 -18.60 14.93 -20.00
N GLN A 578 -19.43 14.11 -19.35
CA GLN A 578 -19.51 12.67 -19.59
C GLN A 578 -20.50 12.35 -20.69
N SER A 579 -20.02 11.63 -21.71
CA SER A 579 -20.87 11.04 -22.74
C SER A 579 -21.35 9.63 -22.38
N PHE A 580 -20.58 8.93 -21.55
CA PHE A 580 -20.88 7.58 -21.07
C PHE A 580 -20.19 7.35 -19.72
N SER A 581 -20.81 6.57 -18.83
CA SER A 581 -20.16 6.03 -17.62
C SER A 581 -20.75 4.68 -17.23
N LYS A 582 -19.94 3.84 -16.57
CA LYS A 582 -20.32 2.51 -16.08
C LYS A 582 -19.55 2.18 -14.80
N SER A 583 -20.19 1.52 -13.85
CA SER A 583 -19.51 0.84 -12.75
C SER A 583 -19.21 -0.59 -13.21
N ALA A 584 -17.94 -0.89 -13.49
CA ALA A 584 -17.50 -2.19 -13.98
C ALA A 584 -16.00 -2.35 -13.73
N HIS A 585 -15.53 -3.60 -13.63
CA HIS A 585 -14.11 -3.89 -13.81
C HIS A 585 -13.84 -3.96 -15.30
N TYR A 586 -12.76 -3.33 -15.79
CA TYR A 586 -12.59 -3.22 -17.24
C TYR A 586 -11.16 -2.94 -17.68
N ILE A 587 -10.93 -3.16 -18.98
CA ILE A 587 -9.85 -2.57 -19.76
C ILE A 587 -10.43 -1.84 -20.98
N SER A 588 -9.70 -0.85 -21.48
CA SER A 588 -9.93 -0.26 -22.79
C SER A 588 -8.86 -0.74 -23.76
N SER A 589 -9.26 -1.43 -24.83
CA SER A 589 -8.39 -1.75 -25.96
C SER A 589 -8.41 -0.60 -26.96
N ILE A 590 -7.23 -0.11 -27.32
CA ILE A 590 -7.03 1.00 -28.24
C ILE A 590 -6.24 0.48 -29.45
N THR A 591 -6.75 0.72 -30.65
CA THR A 591 -6.10 0.37 -31.91
C THR A 591 -5.88 1.62 -32.75
N ILE A 592 -4.63 1.86 -33.13
CA ILE A 592 -4.26 2.97 -34.02
C ILE A 592 -4.29 2.46 -35.45
N ASN A 593 -5.36 2.79 -36.18
CA ASN A 593 -5.55 2.42 -37.57
C ASN A 593 -5.03 3.52 -38.49
N THR A 594 -3.75 3.43 -38.84
CA THR A 594 -3.03 4.41 -39.67
C THR A 594 -3.57 4.50 -41.10
N ASN A 595 -4.11 3.41 -41.64
CA ASN A 595 -4.70 3.38 -42.98
C ASN A 595 -5.99 4.18 -43.08
N LYS A 596 -6.83 4.12 -42.03
CA LYS A 596 -8.09 4.87 -41.96
C LYS A 596 -7.96 6.22 -41.26
N LYS A 597 -6.81 6.49 -40.63
CA LYS A 597 -6.60 7.64 -39.73
C LYS A 597 -7.64 7.69 -38.61
N LEU A 598 -7.81 6.54 -37.94
CA LEU A 598 -8.74 6.36 -36.82
C LEU A 598 -8.05 5.79 -35.59
N ILE A 599 -8.36 6.35 -34.42
CA ILE A 599 -8.13 5.71 -33.12
C ILE A 599 -9.42 4.95 -32.79
N GLU A 600 -9.38 3.63 -32.85
CA GLU A 600 -10.50 2.75 -32.54
C GLU A 600 -10.38 2.34 -31.06
N PHE A 601 -11.43 2.51 -30.26
CA PHE A 601 -11.44 2.05 -28.86
C PHE A 601 -12.59 1.10 -28.58
N LYS A 602 -12.34 0.13 -27.68
CA LYS A 602 -13.32 -0.81 -27.15
C LYS A 602 -13.08 -0.99 -25.66
N SER A 603 -14.10 -0.78 -24.84
CA SER A 603 -14.06 -1.00 -23.41
C SER A 603 -14.76 -2.31 -23.08
N LEU A 604 -14.00 -3.25 -22.51
CA LEU A 604 -14.43 -4.62 -22.23
C LEU A 604 -14.45 -4.84 -20.73
N ASP A 605 -15.51 -5.45 -20.22
CA ASP A 605 -15.59 -5.83 -18.81
C ASP A 605 -14.87 -7.16 -18.50
N GLU A 606 -14.92 -7.63 -17.26
CA GLU A 606 -14.25 -8.85 -16.81
C GLU A 606 -14.72 -10.13 -17.53
N ASN A 607 -15.88 -10.10 -18.20
CA ASN A 607 -16.40 -11.21 -19.00
C ASN A 607 -15.98 -11.11 -20.48
N GLY A 608 -15.37 -10.00 -20.88
CA GLY A 608 -15.03 -9.70 -22.26
C GLY A 608 -16.19 -9.08 -23.05
N ASP A 609 -17.26 -8.66 -22.38
CA ASP A 609 -18.37 -7.99 -23.04
C ASP A 609 -18.02 -6.52 -23.32
N ILE A 610 -18.21 -6.11 -24.57
CA ILE A 610 -18.01 -4.72 -24.99
C ILE A 610 -19.20 -3.90 -24.51
N PHE A 611 -18.93 -2.89 -23.68
CA PHE A 611 -19.98 -2.00 -23.16
C PHE A 611 -19.86 -0.55 -23.65
N ASP A 612 -18.72 -0.16 -24.22
CA ASP A 612 -18.52 1.11 -24.91
C ASP A 612 -17.50 0.90 -26.03
N GLU A 613 -17.74 1.53 -27.18
CA GLU A 613 -16.83 1.48 -28.33
C GLU A 613 -17.01 2.71 -29.22
N GLY A 614 -15.99 3.03 -30.02
CA GLY A 614 -16.07 4.14 -30.95
C GLY A 614 -14.78 4.39 -31.72
N ASN A 615 -14.83 5.42 -32.55
CA ASN A 615 -13.72 5.84 -33.40
C ASN A 615 -13.47 7.34 -33.23
N ILE A 616 -12.20 7.74 -33.09
CA ILE A 616 -11.77 9.13 -33.05
C ILE A 616 -10.87 9.38 -34.26
N PRO A 617 -11.27 10.24 -35.22
CA PRO A 617 -10.43 10.59 -36.36
C PRO A 617 -9.23 11.44 -35.93
N TYR A 618 -8.10 11.33 -36.63
CA TYR A 618 -6.87 12.08 -36.33
C TYR A 618 -6.06 12.50 -37.56
#